data_AF-A0A939HKL7-F1
#
_entry.id   AF-A0A939HKL7-F1
#
_cell.length_a   1.000
_cell.length_b   1.000
_cell.length_c   1.000
_cell.angle_alpha   90.00
_cell.angle_beta   90.00
_cell.angle_gamma   90.00
#
_symmetry.space_group_name_H-M   'P 1'
#
loop_
_entity.id
_entity.type
_entity.pdbx_description
1 polymer ?
#
loop_
_entity_poly.entity_id
_entity_poly.type
_entity_poly.pdbx_seq_one_letter_code
_entity_poly.pdbx_strand_id
1 'polypeptide(L)'
;MKKIMMATALVAGLSAFSGPFAHAQDASHGGTPKAHKGCGPMHHGFGMPPMLRLKGIKLTADQKTKLKAIFEANKPADPKAGMEQMHDLHKQITTLLTTPGPVDQTKLQALEQQIDTMESQHTAKQLQTAVQIHDLLTPEQLKEVAAKADMPPKHKHGCDMEEGAPPPEDDAK
;
A
#
# COMPACT_ATOMS: atom_id res chain seq x y z
N MET A 1 -45.77 9.47 -15.66
CA MET A 1 -45.57 8.22 -16.42
C MET A 1 -45.28 8.54 -17.87
N LYS A 2 -44.07 8.27 -18.35
CA LYS A 2 -43.70 8.23 -19.77
C LYS A 2 -42.61 7.16 -19.93
N LYS A 3 -42.96 6.14 -20.70
CA LYS A 3 -42.22 4.89 -20.90
C LYS A 3 -41.30 5.06 -22.12
N ILE A 4 -40.03 4.65 -22.01
CA ILE A 4 -39.13 4.36 -23.14
C ILE A 4 -38.30 3.14 -22.67
N MET A 5 -38.76 1.89 -22.89
CA MET A 5 -38.42 1.01 -24.03
C MET A 5 -36.89 0.95 -24.28
N MET A 6 -36.15 0.05 -23.62
CA MET A 6 -35.75 -1.31 -24.09
C MET A 6 -34.91 -1.33 -25.38
N ALA A 7 -33.66 -1.79 -25.29
CA ALA A 7 -33.04 -2.66 -26.29
C ALA A 7 -31.70 -3.26 -25.77
N THR A 8 -31.77 -4.55 -25.46
CA THR A 8 -30.69 -5.50 -25.18
C THR A 8 -29.84 -5.74 -26.44
N ALA A 9 -28.52 -5.84 -26.30
CA ALA A 9 -27.67 -6.50 -27.27
C ALA A 9 -26.68 -7.43 -26.54
N LEU A 10 -27.00 -8.72 -26.57
CA LEU A 10 -26.14 -9.84 -26.25
C LEU A 10 -25.09 -10.01 -27.37
N VAL A 11 -23.82 -10.10 -27.03
CA VAL A 11 -22.83 -10.81 -27.86
C VAL A 11 -22.02 -11.74 -26.96
N ALA A 12 -22.23 -13.03 -27.19
CA ALA A 12 -21.45 -14.14 -26.65
C ALA A 12 -20.17 -14.32 -27.46
N GLY A 13 -19.07 -14.67 -26.79
CA GLY A 13 -17.82 -15.09 -27.41
C GLY A 13 -17.07 -16.05 -26.49
N LEU A 14 -17.39 -17.34 -26.58
CA LEU A 14 -16.64 -18.43 -25.98
C LEU A 14 -15.28 -18.57 -26.68
N SER A 15 -14.20 -18.72 -25.92
CA SER A 15 -13.00 -19.43 -26.37
C SER A 15 -12.42 -20.20 -25.20
N ALA A 16 -12.85 -21.46 -25.11
CA ALA A 16 -12.26 -22.47 -24.24
C ALA A 16 -10.94 -22.93 -24.87
N PHE A 17 -9.83 -22.75 -24.14
CA PHE A 17 -8.58 -23.46 -24.44
C PHE A 17 -8.35 -24.44 -23.30
N SER A 18 -8.48 -25.73 -23.59
CA SER A 18 -8.12 -26.83 -22.70
C SER A 18 -7.05 -27.66 -23.41
N GLY A 19 -5.87 -27.78 -22.79
CA GLY A 19 -4.79 -28.67 -23.20
C GLY A 19 -3.98 -29.11 -21.98
N PRO A 20 -3.54 -30.39 -21.87
CA PRO A 20 -3.18 -30.98 -20.58
C PRO A 20 -1.67 -31.31 -20.40
N PHE A 21 -1.35 -31.71 -19.17
CA PHE A 21 -0.18 -32.46 -18.64
C PHE A 21 1.15 -31.75 -18.32
N ALA A 22 1.32 -31.59 -16.99
CA ALA A 22 2.37 -32.16 -16.15
C ALA A 22 3.84 -32.17 -16.62
N HIS A 23 4.68 -31.43 -15.89
CA HIS A 23 5.95 -31.96 -15.39
C HIS A 23 6.08 -31.63 -13.90
N ALA A 24 5.94 -32.67 -13.07
CA ALA A 24 6.54 -32.67 -11.74
C ALA A 24 8.05 -32.78 -11.92
N GLN A 25 8.79 -31.82 -11.39
CA GLN A 25 10.23 -31.94 -11.19
C GLN A 25 10.50 -32.11 -9.70
N ASP A 26 11.30 -33.13 -9.44
CA ASP A 26 11.76 -33.67 -8.19
C ASP A 26 12.05 -32.66 -7.10
N ALA A 27 11.56 -33.01 -5.91
CA ALA A 27 12.11 -32.57 -4.65
C ALA A 27 13.48 -33.22 -4.45
N SER A 28 14.55 -32.42 -4.51
CA SER A 28 15.69 -32.52 -3.60
C SER A 28 16.65 -31.37 -3.88
N HIS A 29 16.92 -30.52 -2.89
CA HIS A 29 18.22 -30.40 -2.24
C HIS A 29 18.18 -29.21 -1.29
N GLY A 30 18.72 -29.44 -0.10
CA GLY A 30 18.60 -28.57 1.06
C GLY A 30 19.34 -27.24 0.93
N GLY A 31 18.93 -26.34 1.80
CA GLY A 31 19.50 -25.03 1.98
C GLY A 31 18.45 -24.14 2.61
N THR A 32 18.39 -24.11 3.93
CA THR A 32 17.63 -23.08 4.64
C THR A 32 18.13 -21.71 4.18
N PRO A 33 17.33 -20.89 3.49
CA PRO A 33 17.72 -19.51 3.26
C PRO A 33 17.67 -18.85 4.63
N LYS A 34 18.84 -18.51 5.16
CA LYS A 34 18.94 -17.56 6.26
C LYS A 34 18.05 -16.38 5.92
N ALA A 35 17.17 -16.01 6.85
CA ALA A 35 16.28 -14.89 6.72
C ALA A 35 17.08 -13.62 6.37
N HIS A 36 17.19 -13.32 5.08
CA HIS A 36 17.61 -12.02 4.63
C HIS A 36 16.52 -11.07 5.10
N LYS A 37 16.87 -10.19 6.04
CA LYS A 37 16.09 -9.00 6.32
C LYS A 37 15.96 -8.24 5.02
N GLY A 38 14.85 -8.46 4.31
CA GLY A 38 14.53 -7.78 3.09
C GLY A 38 14.40 -6.29 3.39
N CYS A 39 15.45 -5.53 3.11
CA CYS A 39 15.34 -4.12 2.80
C CYS A 39 14.75 -4.01 1.38
N GLY A 40 13.54 -4.55 1.20
CA GLY A 40 12.72 -4.19 0.05
C GLY A 40 12.27 -2.73 0.21
N PRO A 41 11.91 -2.05 -0.88
CA PRO A 41 11.25 -0.76 -0.77
C PRO A 41 10.08 -0.93 0.19
N MET A 42 10.08 -0.19 1.29
CA MET A 42 8.85 0.00 2.06
C MET A 42 7.87 0.61 1.06
N HIS A 43 6.99 -0.22 0.50
CA HIS A 43 5.92 0.22 -0.37
C HIS A 43 5.23 1.35 0.38
N HIS A 44 5.37 2.59 -0.09
CA HIS A 44 4.41 3.62 0.24
C HIS A 44 3.08 3.05 -0.24
N GLY A 45 2.28 2.56 0.71
CA GLY A 45 1.10 1.75 0.43
C GLY A 45 0.27 2.42 -0.66
N PHE A 46 0.01 1.68 -1.72
CA PHE A 46 -1.14 1.95 -2.58
C PHE A 46 -2.35 2.07 -1.65
N GLY A 47 -2.94 3.25 -1.56
CA GLY A 47 -4.12 3.50 -0.71
C GLY A 47 -3.95 4.54 0.40
N MET A 48 -2.77 5.10 0.62
CA MET A 48 -2.64 6.26 1.54
C MET A 48 -2.84 7.57 0.77
N PRO A 49 -3.81 8.42 1.17
CA PRO A 49 -3.97 9.75 0.61
C PRO A 49 -2.66 10.53 0.60
N PRO A 50 -2.41 11.36 -0.43
CA PRO A 50 -1.23 12.19 -0.48
C PRO A 50 -1.30 13.23 0.65
N MET A 51 -0.60 12.97 1.75
CA MET A 51 -0.32 13.99 2.76
C MET A 51 0.70 15.00 2.22
N LEU A 52 0.50 16.29 2.54
CA LEU A 52 1.42 17.37 2.17
C LEU A 52 2.82 17.08 2.73
N ARG A 53 3.82 16.95 1.86
CA ARG A 53 5.22 16.71 2.25
C ARG A 53 5.88 18.00 2.69
N LEU A 54 5.83 18.29 3.99
CA LEU A 54 6.41 19.52 4.56
C LEU A 54 7.93 19.47 4.78
N LYS A 55 8.59 18.33 4.50
CA LYS A 55 10.03 18.17 4.75
C LYS A 55 10.83 19.16 3.91
N GLY A 56 11.56 20.04 4.59
CA GLY A 56 12.39 21.06 3.96
C GLY A 56 11.64 22.33 3.53
N ILE A 57 10.37 22.48 3.91
CA ILE A 57 9.65 23.76 3.83
C ILE A 57 10.00 24.60 5.05
N LYS A 58 10.34 25.88 4.84
CA LYS A 58 10.64 26.80 5.94
C LYS A 58 9.34 27.26 6.60
N LEU A 59 9.01 26.66 7.76
CA LEU A 59 7.87 27.07 8.60
C LEU A 59 8.32 28.04 9.70
N THR A 60 7.48 29.02 10.03
CA THR A 60 7.68 29.91 11.18
C THR A 60 7.53 29.14 12.51
N ALA A 61 7.98 29.74 13.63
CA ALA A 61 7.82 29.12 14.95
C ALA A 61 6.33 28.88 15.27
N ASP A 62 5.47 29.86 15.01
CA ASP A 62 4.03 29.75 15.25
C ASP A 62 3.38 28.68 14.37
N GLN A 63 3.80 28.58 13.10
CA GLN A 63 3.34 27.51 12.22
C GLN A 63 3.73 26.13 12.75
N LYS A 64 4.99 25.95 13.19
CA LYS A 64 5.42 24.67 13.78
C LYS A 64 4.61 24.28 15.01
N THR A 65 4.29 25.24 15.88
CA THR A 65 3.46 25.02 17.06
C THR A 65 2.04 24.58 16.68
N LYS A 66 1.39 25.29 15.74
CA LYS A 66 0.06 24.95 15.24
C LYS A 66 0.04 23.59 14.53
N LEU A 67 1.06 23.30 13.72
CA LEU A 67 1.22 22.02 13.05
C LEU A 67 1.32 20.86 14.04
N LYS A 68 2.10 21.01 15.12
CA LYS A 68 2.18 20.01 16.18
C LYS A 68 0.82 19.80 16.85
N ALA A 69 0.10 20.87 17.15
CA ALA A 69 -1.24 20.79 17.73
C ALA A 69 -2.23 20.04 16.81
N ILE A 70 -2.16 20.29 15.50
CA ILE A 70 -2.94 19.54 14.49
C ILE A 70 -2.63 18.05 14.56
N PHE A 71 -1.35 17.66 14.57
CA PHE A 71 -0.98 16.23 14.65
C PHE A 71 -1.41 15.56 15.94
N GLU A 72 -1.24 16.24 17.10
CA GLU A 72 -1.67 15.70 18.38
C GLU A 72 -3.20 15.55 18.45
N ALA A 73 -3.95 16.54 17.96
CA ALA A 73 -5.41 16.52 17.95
C ALA A 73 -6.00 15.43 17.04
N ASN A 74 -5.30 15.09 15.96
CA ASN A 74 -5.73 14.07 15.00
C ASN A 74 -5.09 12.69 15.24
N LYS A 75 -4.26 12.55 16.29
CA LYS A 75 -3.63 11.27 16.62
C LYS A 75 -4.69 10.27 17.08
N PRO A 76 -4.73 9.05 16.53
CA PRO A 76 -5.64 8.03 17.02
C PRO A 76 -5.29 7.65 18.47
N ALA A 77 -6.32 7.37 19.29
CA ALA A 77 -6.14 6.91 20.67
C ALA A 77 -5.34 5.60 20.74
N ASP A 78 -5.59 4.69 19.79
CA ASP A 78 -4.78 3.50 19.56
C ASP A 78 -4.27 3.48 18.11
N PRO A 79 -2.94 3.62 17.89
CA PRO A 79 -2.36 3.57 16.56
C PRO A 79 -2.41 2.17 15.92
N LYS A 80 -2.63 1.10 16.68
CA LYS A 80 -2.64 -0.28 16.18
C LYS A 80 -4.01 -0.77 15.78
N ALA A 81 -5.07 -0.26 16.41
CA ALA A 81 -6.44 -0.71 16.19
C ALA A 81 -6.83 -0.83 14.71
N GLY A 82 -6.50 0.18 13.88
CA GLY A 82 -6.79 0.14 12.45
C GLY A 82 -6.00 -0.96 11.71
N MET A 83 -4.74 -1.17 12.06
CA MET A 83 -3.93 -2.24 11.45
C MET A 83 -4.43 -3.63 11.86
N GLU A 84 -4.78 -3.81 13.12
CA GLU A 84 -5.32 -5.07 13.65
C GLU A 84 -6.68 -5.39 13.00
N GLN A 85 -7.55 -4.39 12.87
CA GLN A 85 -8.84 -4.55 12.18
C GLN A 85 -8.67 -4.97 10.71
N MET A 86 -7.76 -4.33 9.96
CA MET A 86 -7.50 -4.72 8.57
C MET A 86 -6.91 -6.14 8.48
N HIS A 87 -5.98 -6.47 9.37
CA HIS A 87 -5.41 -7.82 9.45
C HIS A 87 -6.49 -8.88 9.69
N ASP A 88 -7.41 -8.61 10.61
CA ASP A 88 -8.48 -9.55 10.94
C ASP A 88 -9.49 -9.71 9.80
N LEU A 89 -9.79 -8.64 9.04
CA LEU A 89 -10.59 -8.72 7.82
C LEU A 89 -9.91 -9.57 6.75
N HIS A 90 -8.61 -9.37 6.50
CA HIS A 90 -7.84 -10.21 5.57
C HIS A 90 -7.77 -11.67 6.01
N LYS A 91 -7.66 -11.93 7.31
CA LYS A 91 -7.69 -13.29 7.86
C LYS A 91 -9.04 -13.95 7.63
N GLN A 92 -10.15 -13.22 7.79
CA GLN A 92 -11.49 -13.73 7.51
C GLN A 92 -11.69 -14.06 6.04
N ILE A 93 -11.22 -13.19 5.12
CA ILE A 93 -11.24 -13.46 3.68
C ILE A 93 -10.42 -14.71 3.38
N THR A 94 -9.20 -14.81 3.90
CA THR A 94 -8.33 -15.97 3.70
C THR A 94 -9.01 -17.25 4.17
N THR A 95 -9.61 -17.23 5.36
CA THR A 95 -10.37 -18.37 5.91
C THR A 95 -11.53 -18.75 5.00
N LEU A 96 -12.31 -17.78 4.53
CA LEU A 96 -13.45 -18.01 3.65
C LEU A 96 -13.04 -18.66 2.32
N LEU A 97 -11.93 -18.20 1.74
CA LEU A 97 -11.42 -18.69 0.46
C LEU A 97 -10.67 -20.03 0.56
N THR A 98 -10.23 -20.42 1.75
CA THR A 98 -9.48 -21.67 1.98
C THR A 98 -10.33 -22.77 2.63
N THR A 99 -11.55 -22.44 3.06
CA THR A 99 -12.50 -23.43 3.59
C THR A 99 -13.01 -24.32 2.46
N PRO A 100 -12.92 -25.66 2.58
CA PRO A 100 -13.43 -26.57 1.54
C PRO A 100 -14.93 -26.38 1.27
N GLY A 101 -15.31 -26.34 0.00
CA GLY A 101 -16.70 -26.16 -0.44
C GLY A 101 -16.89 -24.89 -1.28
N PRO A 102 -18.15 -24.56 -1.64
CA PRO A 102 -18.43 -23.32 -2.37
C PRO A 102 -18.17 -22.09 -1.49
N VAL A 103 -17.59 -21.05 -2.09
CA VAL A 103 -17.35 -19.76 -1.42
C VAL A 103 -18.68 -19.04 -1.18
N ASP A 104 -18.90 -18.60 0.06
CA ASP A 104 -20.05 -17.78 0.43
C ASP A 104 -19.84 -16.34 -0.08
N GLN A 105 -20.37 -16.07 -1.28
CA GLN A 105 -20.24 -14.78 -1.96
C GLN A 105 -20.85 -13.62 -1.14
N THR A 106 -21.91 -13.88 -0.37
CA THR A 106 -22.55 -12.86 0.46
C THR A 106 -21.62 -12.41 1.58
N LYS A 107 -20.93 -13.36 2.23
CA LYS A 107 -19.92 -13.04 3.24
C LYS A 107 -18.71 -12.35 2.65
N LEU A 108 -18.26 -12.77 1.47
CA LEU A 108 -17.13 -12.12 0.80
C LEU A 108 -17.44 -10.65 0.49
N GLN A 109 -18.61 -10.37 -0.07
CA GLN A 109 -19.07 -9.00 -0.33
C GLN A 109 -19.19 -8.17 0.95
N ALA A 110 -19.66 -8.76 2.06
CA ALA A 110 -19.74 -8.07 3.34
C ALA A 110 -18.36 -7.74 3.93
N LEU A 111 -17.34 -8.57 3.69
CA LEU A 111 -15.96 -8.30 4.10
C LEU A 111 -15.33 -7.19 3.24
N GLU A 112 -15.56 -7.21 1.92
CA GLU A 112 -15.15 -6.15 0.99
C GLU A 112 -15.73 -4.78 1.41
N GLN A 113 -17.03 -4.71 1.69
CA GLN A 113 -17.67 -3.48 2.15
C GLN A 113 -17.08 -2.93 3.47
N GLN A 114 -16.64 -3.82 4.37
CA GLN A 114 -15.98 -3.41 5.61
C GLN A 114 -14.59 -2.81 5.35
N ILE A 115 -13.83 -3.39 4.42
CA ILE A 115 -12.53 -2.86 3.99
C ILE A 115 -12.74 -1.48 3.37
N ASP A 116 -13.65 -1.33 2.41
CA ASP A 116 -13.94 -0.07 1.73
C ASP A 116 -14.35 1.03 2.72
N THR A 117 -15.22 0.69 3.66
CA THR A 117 -15.68 1.63 4.69
C THR A 117 -14.52 2.09 5.55
N MET A 118 -13.65 1.17 5.97
CA MET A 118 -12.50 1.48 6.82
C MET A 118 -11.49 2.37 6.08
N GLU A 119 -11.16 2.05 4.83
CA GLU A 119 -10.24 2.82 4.01
C GLU A 119 -10.78 4.21 3.68
N SER A 120 -12.09 4.31 3.40
CA SER A 120 -12.77 5.58 3.16
C SER A 120 -12.74 6.48 4.40
N GLN A 121 -13.04 5.93 5.59
CA GLN A 121 -12.97 6.67 6.85
C GLN A 121 -11.54 7.14 7.15
N HIS A 122 -10.55 6.29 6.91
CA HIS A 122 -9.15 6.64 7.08
C HIS A 122 -8.73 7.76 6.12
N THR A 123 -9.15 7.65 4.85
CA THR A 123 -8.90 8.64 3.82
C THR A 123 -9.49 9.99 4.18
N ALA A 124 -10.76 10.00 4.62
CA ALA A 124 -11.44 11.22 5.04
C ALA A 124 -10.70 11.94 6.19
N LYS A 125 -10.24 11.20 7.21
CA LYS A 125 -9.46 11.77 8.34
C LYS A 125 -8.13 12.37 7.89
N GLN A 126 -7.42 11.70 6.97
CA GLN A 126 -6.17 12.22 6.43
C GLN A 126 -6.40 13.47 5.60
N LEU A 127 -7.42 13.49 4.74
CA LEU A 127 -7.77 14.67 3.94
C LEU A 127 -8.16 15.84 4.83
N GLN A 128 -8.94 15.61 5.89
CA GLN A 128 -9.27 16.65 6.87
C GLN A 128 -8.02 17.23 7.52
N THR A 129 -7.07 16.38 7.92
CA THR A 129 -5.78 16.83 8.47
C THR A 129 -4.98 17.60 7.42
N ALA A 130 -4.96 17.14 6.17
CA ALA A 130 -4.28 17.82 5.07
C ALA A 130 -4.86 19.22 4.80
N VAL A 131 -6.19 19.39 4.91
CA VAL A 131 -6.85 20.70 4.84
C VAL A 131 -6.41 21.62 5.98
N GLN A 132 -6.38 21.13 7.22
CA GLN A 132 -5.90 21.93 8.37
C GLN A 132 -4.44 22.36 8.19
N ILE A 133 -3.60 21.49 7.62
CA ILE A 133 -2.21 21.81 7.30
C ILE A 133 -2.14 22.82 6.15
N HIS A 134 -2.93 22.65 5.10
CA HIS A 134 -2.99 23.58 3.97
C HIS A 134 -3.28 25.00 4.43
N ASP A 135 -4.28 25.17 5.30
CA ASP A 135 -4.73 26.48 5.79
C ASP A 135 -3.70 27.19 6.70
N LEU A 136 -2.69 26.45 7.17
CA LEU A 136 -1.59 26.99 7.95
C LEU A 136 -0.48 27.59 7.07
N LEU A 137 -0.36 27.14 5.82
CA LEU A 137 0.73 27.50 4.92
C LEU A 137 0.41 28.77 4.12
N THR A 138 1.45 29.53 3.78
CA THR A 138 1.31 30.65 2.85
C THR A 138 1.23 30.15 1.40
N PRO A 139 0.70 30.96 0.46
CA PRO A 139 0.69 30.61 -0.96
C PRO A 139 2.08 30.25 -1.52
N GLU A 140 3.14 30.90 -1.05
CA GLU A 140 4.52 30.64 -1.47
C GLU A 140 5.01 29.29 -0.93
N GLN A 141 4.68 28.96 0.32
CA GLN A 141 5.00 27.65 0.91
C GLN A 141 4.25 26.52 0.19
N LEU A 142 2.98 26.74 -0.18
CA LEU A 142 2.20 25.77 -0.97
C LEU A 142 2.81 25.54 -2.36
N LYS A 143 3.30 26.59 -3.04
CA LYS A 143 4.06 26.45 -4.29
C LYS A 143 5.34 25.63 -4.10
N GLU A 144 6.06 25.84 -3.01
CA GLU A 144 7.27 25.06 -2.70
C GLU A 144 6.92 23.59 -2.42
N VAL A 145 5.81 23.31 -1.72
CA VAL A 145 5.30 21.94 -1.51
C VAL A 145 4.98 21.26 -2.84
N ALA A 146 4.23 21.94 -3.72
CA ALA A 146 3.87 21.41 -5.04
C ALA A 146 5.12 21.08 -5.87
N ALA A 147 6.07 22.01 -5.95
CA ALA A 147 7.32 21.81 -6.71
C ALA A 147 8.16 20.62 -6.21
N LYS A 148 8.06 20.25 -4.92
CA LYS A 148 8.75 19.08 -4.34
C LYS A 148 7.97 17.79 -4.48
N ALA A 149 6.64 17.85 -4.67
CA ALA A 149 5.82 16.67 -4.91
C ALA A 149 6.18 15.99 -6.24
N ASP A 150 6.53 16.79 -7.25
CA ASP A 150 6.92 16.33 -8.59
C ASP A 150 8.36 15.78 -8.67
N MET A 151 9.16 15.93 -7.61
CA MET A 151 10.52 15.40 -7.58
C MET A 151 10.54 13.93 -7.16
N PRO A 152 11.16 13.03 -7.96
CA PRO A 152 11.31 11.63 -7.56
C PRO A 152 12.11 11.56 -6.25
N PRO A 153 11.76 10.63 -5.33
CA PRO A 153 12.51 10.46 -4.11
C PRO A 153 13.97 10.17 -4.47
N LYS A 154 14.90 10.97 -3.91
CA LYS A 154 16.33 10.72 -4.07
C LYS A 154 16.65 9.39 -3.38
N HIS A 155 16.72 8.31 -4.16
CA HIS A 155 17.20 7.03 -3.70
C HIS A 155 18.63 7.22 -3.21
N LYS A 156 18.82 7.24 -1.89
CA LYS A 156 20.12 7.02 -1.28
C LYS A 156 20.50 5.57 -1.63
N HIS A 157 21.17 5.39 -2.76
CA HIS A 157 21.87 4.16 -3.06
C HIS A 157 22.98 4.07 -2.02
N GLY A 158 22.86 3.08 -1.14
CA GLY A 158 23.77 2.79 -0.06
C GLY A 158 23.84 1.28 0.11
N CYS A 159 23.97 0.59 -1.00
CA CYS A 159 24.47 -0.77 -1.11
C CYS A 159 25.42 -0.74 -2.29
N ASP A 160 26.52 0.01 -2.15
CA ASP A 160 27.70 -0.22 -2.98
C ASP A 160 28.14 -1.65 -2.66
N MET A 161 27.65 -2.61 -3.43
CA MET A 161 28.28 -3.91 -3.54
C MET A 161 29.60 -3.61 -4.25
N GLU A 162 30.66 -3.47 -3.46
CA GLU A 162 32.03 -3.48 -3.96
C GLU A 162 32.21 -4.79 -4.73
N GLU A 163 32.06 -4.69 -6.05
CA GLU A 163 32.10 -5.80 -6.99
C GLU A 163 33.58 -6.16 -7.22
N GLY A 164 33.99 -7.33 -6.72
CA GLY A 164 35.13 -8.06 -7.25
C GLY A 164 36.47 -7.90 -6.53
N ALA A 165 36.64 -8.59 -5.39
CA ALA A 165 37.94 -9.19 -5.08
C ALA A 165 37.90 -10.66 -5.53
N PRO A 166 38.79 -11.13 -6.43
CA PRO A 166 38.85 -12.55 -6.79
C PRO A 166 39.26 -13.38 -5.56
N PRO A 167 38.73 -14.62 -5.42
CA PRO A 167 39.08 -15.50 -4.31
C PRO A 167 40.59 -15.84 -4.35
N PRO A 168 41.26 -15.99 -3.20
CA PRO A 168 42.65 -16.42 -3.17
C PRO A 168 42.77 -17.82 -3.76
N GLU A 169 43.74 -17.99 -4.65
CA GLU A 169 44.10 -19.29 -5.23
C GLU A 169 44.67 -20.17 -4.11
N ASP A 170 44.11 -21.38 -3.96
CA ASP A 170 44.63 -22.42 -3.07
C ASP A 170 46.00 -22.87 -3.59
N ASP A 171 47.08 -22.40 -2.96
CA ASP A 171 48.41 -22.95 -3.13
C ASP A 171 48.46 -24.35 -2.49
N ALA A 172 48.17 -25.36 -3.30
CA ALA A 172 48.50 -26.74 -3.00
C ALA A 172 49.99 -27.01 -3.34
N LYS A 173 50.84 -27.06 -2.31
CA LYS A 173 51.95 -28.02 -2.20
C LYS A 173 52.60 -28.04 -0.82
#